data_AF-R6WJS4-F1
#
_entry.id   AF-R6WJS4-F1
#
_cell.length_a   1.000
_cell.length_b   1.000
_cell.length_c   1.000
_cell.angle_alpha   90.00
_cell.angle_beta   90.00
_cell.angle_gamma   90.00
#
_symmetry.space_group_name_H-M   'P 1'
#
loop_
_entity.id
_entity.type
_entity.pdbx_description
1 polymer ?
#
loop_
_entity_poly.entity_id
_entity_poly.type
_entity_poly.pdbx_seq_one_letter_code
_entity_poly.pdbx_strand_id
1 'polypeptide(L)'
;MKKHNMKPTQLLGAFAISYALMYLSNLAGQFFTNIIGIIKGSPVDDAIADLVSELNPLTAFFVMVLLAPALEEWIFRKLLVDRTIRYGEGTAIFLSGLMFGLFHGNLNQFVYTFLIGAFWAFIYVKTGRLRYTIYLHMALNFMGSVGSLFFLGAISTLEGGSSAMNGFHFLLGMLIPLAIVIPYLIVVFGLVISGIVLLVTNWKRFRLIPAELFIPKEKRFSVIFLNAGMILYVLFQIIQIVLQLFM
;
A
#
# COMPACT_ATOMS: atom_id res chain seq x y z
N MET A 1 -13.90 -19.15 8.67
CA MET A 1 -13.04 -19.23 7.46
C MET A 1 -12.18 -20.50 7.53
N LYS A 2 -12.03 -21.23 6.42
CA LYS A 2 -11.16 -22.42 6.36
C LYS A 2 -9.69 -21.99 6.24
N LYS A 3 -8.78 -22.73 6.90
CA LYS A 3 -7.33 -22.46 6.81
C LYS A 3 -6.75 -23.14 5.57
N HIS A 4 -6.17 -22.37 4.67
CA HIS A 4 -5.48 -22.85 3.47
C HIS A 4 -4.04 -22.31 3.42
N ASN A 5 -3.11 -23.11 2.90
CA ASN A 5 -1.71 -22.71 2.74
C ASN A 5 -1.44 -22.21 1.33
N MET A 6 -0.84 -21.03 1.21
CA MET A 6 -0.26 -20.59 -0.06
C MET A 6 1.08 -21.28 -0.30
N LYS A 7 1.30 -21.73 -1.54
CA LYS A 7 2.63 -22.11 -2.04
C LYS A 7 3.52 -20.85 -2.13
N PRO A 8 4.85 -20.98 -2.03
CA PRO A 8 5.76 -19.84 -2.20
C PRO A 8 5.53 -19.06 -3.50
N THR A 9 5.26 -19.75 -4.61
CA THR A 9 4.95 -19.13 -5.91
C THR A 9 3.68 -18.28 -5.90
N GLN A 10 2.67 -18.68 -5.11
CA GLN A 10 1.45 -17.89 -4.95
C GLN A 10 1.71 -16.64 -4.11
N LEU A 11 2.59 -16.73 -3.12
CA LEU A 11 2.97 -15.57 -2.30
C LEU A 11 3.78 -14.56 -3.12
N LEU A 12 4.74 -15.04 -3.92
CA LEU A 12 5.50 -14.19 -4.85
C LEU A 12 4.60 -13.54 -5.90
N GLY A 13 3.65 -14.30 -6.46
CA GLY A 13 2.67 -13.75 -7.39
C GLY A 13 1.75 -12.70 -6.74
N ALA A 14 1.34 -12.92 -5.49
CA ALA A 14 0.58 -11.94 -4.73
C ALA A 14 1.40 -10.68 -4.43
N PHE A 15 2.71 -10.81 -4.17
CA PHE A 15 3.60 -9.67 -3.99
C PHE A 15 3.70 -8.83 -5.27
N ALA A 16 3.91 -9.47 -6.42
CA ALA A 16 3.91 -8.80 -7.73
C ALA A 16 2.57 -8.10 -8.02
N ILE A 17 1.43 -8.76 -7.77
CA ILE A 17 0.10 -8.13 -7.92
C ILE A 17 -0.03 -6.92 -6.98
N SER A 18 0.45 -7.01 -5.73
CA SER A 18 0.40 -5.89 -4.78
C SER A 18 1.19 -4.68 -5.32
N TYR A 19 2.35 -4.92 -5.94
CA TYR A 19 3.16 -3.91 -6.62
C TYR A 19 2.43 -3.27 -7.81
N ALA A 20 1.84 -4.08 -8.67
CA ALA A 20 1.07 -3.58 -9.80
C ALA A 20 -0.11 -2.72 -9.35
N LEU A 21 -0.87 -3.19 -8.35
CA LEU A 21 -1.96 -2.43 -7.76
C LEU A 21 -1.44 -1.10 -7.20
N MET A 22 -0.34 -1.13 -6.44
CA MET A 22 0.29 0.07 -5.86
C MET A 22 0.60 1.12 -6.94
N TYR A 23 1.44 0.78 -7.92
CA TYR A 23 1.89 1.75 -8.91
C TYR A 23 0.76 2.25 -9.79
N LEU A 24 -0.12 1.37 -10.28
CA LEU A 24 -1.22 1.77 -11.16
C LEU A 24 -2.22 2.70 -10.46
N SER A 25 -2.53 2.43 -9.20
CA SER A 25 -3.49 3.25 -8.46
C SER A 25 -2.87 4.48 -7.80
N ASN A 26 -1.56 4.48 -7.55
CA ASN A 26 -0.83 5.69 -7.17
C ASN A 26 -0.93 6.76 -8.27
N LEU A 27 -0.96 6.38 -9.56
CA LEU A 27 -1.20 7.33 -10.66
C LEU A 27 -2.54 8.07 -10.50
N ALA A 28 -3.58 7.37 -10.04
CA ALA A 28 -4.88 7.99 -9.79
C ALA A 28 -4.83 8.92 -8.58
N GLY A 29 -4.16 8.52 -7.48
CA GLY A 29 -3.95 9.38 -6.31
C GLY A 29 -3.24 10.68 -6.68
N GLN A 30 -2.11 10.56 -7.39
CA GLN A 30 -1.32 11.69 -7.90
C GLN A 30 -2.12 12.57 -8.87
N PHE A 31 -2.95 11.98 -9.73
CA PHE A 31 -3.84 12.76 -10.58
C PHE A 31 -4.79 13.63 -9.75
N PHE A 32 -5.45 13.08 -8.73
CA PHE A 32 -6.36 13.85 -7.89
C PHE A 32 -5.65 14.93 -7.08
N THR A 33 -4.50 14.63 -6.47
CA THR A 33 -3.77 15.61 -5.66
C THR A 33 -3.16 16.72 -6.51
N ASN A 34 -2.75 16.44 -7.75
CA ASN A 34 -2.33 17.48 -8.70
C ASN A 34 -3.47 18.43 -9.08
N ILE A 35 -4.67 17.91 -9.35
CA ILE A 35 -5.84 18.76 -9.63
C ILE A 35 -6.17 19.65 -8.43
N ILE A 36 -6.13 19.10 -7.22
CA ILE A 36 -6.36 19.88 -5.99
C ILE A 36 -5.26 20.93 -5.81
N GLY A 37 -4.00 20.59 -6.07
CA GLY A 37 -2.88 21.53 -5.97
C GLY A 37 -3.02 22.71 -6.93
N ILE A 38 -3.47 22.46 -8.17
CA ILE A 38 -3.78 23.53 -9.14
C ILE A 38 -4.89 24.44 -8.61
N ILE A 39 -5.93 23.89 -7.99
CA ILE A 39 -7.06 24.66 -7.43
C ILE A 39 -6.63 25.47 -6.19
N LYS A 40 -5.81 24.89 -5.31
CA LYS A 40 -5.26 25.54 -4.09
C LYS A 40 -4.21 26.61 -4.43
N GLY A 41 -3.54 26.49 -5.58
CA GLY A 41 -2.43 27.36 -5.98
C GLY A 41 -1.07 26.95 -5.41
N SER A 42 -0.97 25.77 -4.78
CA SER A 42 0.27 25.19 -4.28
C SER A 42 0.24 23.66 -4.42
N PRO A 43 1.38 22.98 -4.53
CA PRO A 43 1.44 21.52 -4.46
C PRO A 43 0.80 20.98 -3.17
N VAL A 44 0.35 19.73 -3.23
CA VAL A 44 -0.11 18.97 -2.05
C VAL A 44 1.09 18.20 -1.52
N ASP A 45 1.43 18.42 -0.24
CA ASP A 45 2.60 17.79 0.37
C ASP A 45 2.42 16.28 0.53
N ASP A 46 3.50 15.53 0.35
CA ASP A 46 3.56 14.10 0.63
C ASP A 46 4.17 13.86 2.00
N ALA A 47 3.32 13.93 3.03
CA ALA A 47 3.71 13.77 4.43
C ALA A 47 4.51 12.48 4.72
N ILE A 48 4.39 11.45 3.88
CA ILE A 48 5.13 10.20 4.05
C ILE A 48 6.51 10.29 3.41
N ALA A 49 6.64 10.98 2.27
CA ALA A 49 7.95 11.24 1.68
C ALA A 49 8.84 12.03 2.66
N ASP A 50 8.26 13.07 3.30
CA ASP A 50 8.95 13.87 4.31
C ASP A 50 9.34 13.03 5.51
N LEU A 51 8.38 12.29 6.10
CA LEU A 51 8.65 11.42 7.25
C LEU A 51 9.73 10.36 6.94
N VAL A 52 9.67 9.71 5.77
CA VAL A 52 10.66 8.69 5.40
C VAL A 52 12.04 9.33 5.27
N SER A 53 12.14 10.54 4.70
CA SER A 53 13.42 11.25 4.54
C SER A 53 14.07 11.67 5.85
N GLU A 54 13.27 11.94 6.89
CA GLU A 54 13.73 12.35 8.22
C GLU A 54 14.10 11.15 9.12
N LEU A 55 13.55 9.97 8.84
CA LEU A 55 13.77 8.78 9.68
C LEU A 55 15.14 8.15 9.42
N ASN A 56 15.82 7.79 10.51
CA ASN A 56 16.97 6.89 10.44
C ASN A 56 16.55 5.53 9.82
N PRO A 57 17.31 4.94 8.89
CA PRO A 57 16.96 3.67 8.23
C PRO A 57 16.66 2.51 9.20
N LEU A 58 17.33 2.46 10.35
CA LEU A 58 17.09 1.46 11.39
C LEU A 58 15.72 1.65 12.06
N THR A 59 15.36 2.91 12.36
CA THR A 59 14.04 3.26 12.89
C THR A 59 12.95 2.95 11.88
N ALA A 60 13.15 3.33 10.61
CA ALA A 60 12.23 2.98 9.53
C ALA A 60 12.05 1.46 9.40
N PHE A 61 13.13 0.68 9.51
CA PHE A 61 13.04 -0.78 9.48
C PHE A 61 12.20 -1.35 10.63
N PHE A 62 12.48 -1.01 11.88
CA PHE A 62 11.73 -1.61 13.00
C PHE A 62 10.27 -1.12 13.04
N VAL A 63 10.03 0.16 12.79
CA VAL A 63 8.69 0.74 12.92
C VAL A 63 7.87 0.49 11.65
N MET A 64 8.32 1.00 10.50
CA MET A 64 7.55 0.98 9.25
C MET A 64 7.55 -0.39 8.59
N VAL A 65 8.62 -1.18 8.72
CA VAL A 65 8.70 -2.48 8.06
C VAL A 65 8.17 -3.60 8.93
N LEU A 66 8.35 -3.56 10.25
CA LEU A 66 7.98 -4.68 11.12
C LEU A 66 6.73 -4.41 11.97
N LEU A 67 6.78 -3.39 12.83
CA LEU A 67 5.74 -3.17 13.85
C LEU A 67 4.42 -2.68 13.25
N ALA A 68 4.45 -1.63 12.43
CA ALA A 68 3.25 -1.05 11.83
C ALA A 68 2.50 -2.08 10.95
N PRO A 69 3.15 -2.77 9.98
CA PRO A 69 2.48 -3.81 9.19
C PRO A 69 1.87 -4.94 10.02
N ALA A 70 2.53 -5.39 11.08
CA ALA A 70 2.02 -6.47 11.93
C ALA A 70 0.76 -6.04 12.70
N LEU A 71 0.78 -4.84 13.29
CA LEU A 71 -0.36 -4.28 14.02
C LEU A 71 -1.53 -3.96 13.10
N GLU A 72 -1.26 -3.34 11.96
CA GLU A 72 -2.28 -3.00 10.98
C GLU A 72 -2.97 -4.24 10.43
N GLU A 73 -2.23 -5.27 10.03
CA GLU A 73 -2.84 -6.52 9.56
C GLU A 73 -3.64 -7.21 10.67
N TRP A 74 -3.18 -7.15 11.92
CA TRP A 74 -3.96 -7.65 13.06
C TRP A 74 -5.28 -6.89 13.24
N ILE A 75 -5.29 -5.56 13.14
CA ILE A 75 -6.50 -4.75 13.24
C ILE A 75 -7.43 -5.00 12.04
N PHE A 76 -6.94 -4.79 10.82
CA PHE A 76 -7.78 -4.73 9.63
C PHE A 76 -8.16 -6.11 9.08
N ARG A 77 -7.34 -7.14 9.30
CA ARG A 77 -7.69 -8.51 8.90
C ARG A 77 -8.21 -9.29 10.09
N LYS A 78 -7.40 -9.44 11.14
CA LYS A 78 -7.77 -10.37 12.22
C LYS A 78 -8.96 -9.87 13.02
N LEU A 79 -9.02 -8.59 13.38
CA LEU A 79 -10.16 -8.08 14.16
C LEU A 79 -11.36 -7.73 13.27
N LEU A 80 -11.13 -7.02 12.17
CA LEU A 80 -12.20 -6.49 11.33
C LEU A 80 -12.79 -7.54 10.37
N VAL A 81 -11.97 -8.24 9.57
CA VAL A 81 -12.48 -9.25 8.61
C VAL A 81 -13.15 -10.41 9.32
N ASP A 82 -12.56 -10.95 10.40
CA ASP A 82 -13.18 -12.07 11.15
C ASP A 82 -14.60 -11.74 11.65
N ARG A 83 -14.87 -10.47 11.99
CA ARG A 83 -16.20 -10.03 12.47
C ARG A 83 -17.18 -9.74 11.34
N THR A 84 -16.68 -9.30 10.19
CA THR A 84 -17.51 -8.78 9.09
C THR A 84 -17.74 -9.81 7.99
N ILE A 85 -16.95 -10.90 7.97
CA ILE A 85 -17.08 -12.01 7.01
C ILE A 85 -18.47 -12.65 7.01
N ARG A 86 -19.17 -12.60 8.15
CA ARG A 86 -20.54 -13.09 8.30
C ARG A 86 -21.54 -12.38 7.38
N TYR A 87 -21.20 -11.17 6.94
CA TYR A 87 -21.96 -10.34 5.98
C TYR A 87 -21.51 -10.53 4.51
N GLY A 88 -20.71 -11.56 4.24
CA GLY A 88 -20.21 -11.92 2.92
C GLY A 88 -18.77 -11.46 2.67
N GLU A 89 -18.06 -12.23 1.86
CA GLU A 89 -16.64 -11.98 1.59
C GLU A 89 -16.41 -10.60 0.95
N GLY A 90 -17.26 -10.20 0.00
CA GLY A 90 -17.13 -8.89 -0.66
C GLY A 90 -17.29 -7.72 0.30
N THR A 91 -18.23 -7.81 1.24
CA THR A 91 -18.44 -6.78 2.27
C THR A 91 -17.22 -6.66 3.18
N ALA A 92 -16.70 -7.79 3.65
CA ALA A 92 -15.54 -7.81 4.54
C ALA A 92 -14.27 -7.29 3.84
N ILE A 93 -14.08 -7.68 2.58
CA ILE A 93 -12.97 -7.21 1.73
C ILE A 93 -13.05 -5.70 1.49
N PHE A 94 -14.23 -5.21 1.08
CA PHE A 94 -14.44 -3.80 0.81
C PHE A 94 -14.23 -2.95 2.06
N LEU A 95 -14.85 -3.32 3.19
CA LEU A 95 -14.73 -2.56 4.43
C LEU A 95 -13.31 -2.57 4.97
N SER A 96 -12.64 -3.71 4.91
CA SER A 96 -11.24 -3.84 5.33
C SER A 96 -10.31 -3.01 4.46
N GLY A 97 -10.50 -2.98 3.15
CA GLY A 97 -9.78 -2.09 2.25
C GLY A 97 -10.08 -0.61 2.52
N LEU A 98 -11.36 -0.24 2.65
CA LEU A 98 -11.78 1.15 2.87
C LEU A 98 -11.23 1.71 4.17
N MET A 99 -11.38 0.97 5.27
CA MET A 99 -10.85 1.39 6.56
C MET A 99 -9.32 1.44 6.53
N PHE A 100 -8.66 0.46 5.90
CA PHE A 100 -7.20 0.51 5.76
C PHE A 100 -6.73 1.73 4.96
N GLY A 101 -7.39 2.06 3.85
CA GLY A 101 -7.04 3.22 3.04
C GLY A 101 -7.28 4.55 3.77
N LEU A 102 -8.43 4.70 4.45
CA LEU A 102 -8.70 5.86 5.29
C LEU A 102 -7.74 5.96 6.48
N PHE A 103 -7.22 4.83 6.98
CA PHE A 103 -6.28 4.80 8.10
C PHE A 103 -5.02 5.64 7.88
N HIS A 104 -4.59 5.76 6.62
CA HIS A 104 -3.36 6.47 6.25
C HIS A 104 -3.51 8.00 6.32
N GLY A 105 -4.73 8.53 6.40
CA GLY A 105 -4.98 9.95 6.68
C GLY A 105 -4.51 10.93 5.59
N ASN A 106 -4.14 10.44 4.40
CA ASN A 106 -3.67 11.29 3.31
C ASN A 106 -4.26 10.83 1.96
N LEU A 107 -4.54 11.79 1.07
CA LEU A 107 -5.19 11.48 -0.21
C LEU A 107 -4.24 10.81 -1.20
N ASN A 108 -2.96 11.18 -1.18
CA ASN A 108 -1.91 10.61 -2.04
C ASN A 108 -1.91 9.08 -1.97
N GLN A 109 -2.07 8.54 -0.76
CA GLN A 109 -2.00 7.12 -0.50
C GLN A 109 -3.34 6.41 -0.47
N PHE A 110 -4.44 7.14 -0.21
CA PHE A 110 -5.77 6.56 -0.04
C PHE A 110 -6.13 5.56 -1.15
N VAL A 111 -5.95 5.95 -2.41
CA VAL A 111 -6.39 5.14 -3.55
C VAL A 111 -5.65 3.80 -3.60
N TYR A 112 -4.33 3.80 -3.44
CA TYR A 112 -3.56 2.57 -3.56
C TYR A 112 -3.64 1.72 -2.29
N THR A 113 -3.64 2.33 -1.12
CA THR A 113 -3.78 1.61 0.16
C THR A 113 -5.15 0.96 0.25
N PHE A 114 -6.22 1.61 -0.23
CA PHE A 114 -7.54 1.01 -0.36
C PHE A 114 -7.52 -0.29 -1.19
N LEU A 115 -6.96 -0.24 -2.40
CA LEU A 115 -6.98 -1.38 -3.33
C LEU A 115 -6.06 -2.53 -2.87
N ILE A 116 -4.86 -2.22 -2.39
CA ILE A 116 -3.95 -3.23 -1.84
C ILE A 116 -4.55 -3.82 -0.56
N GLY A 117 -5.12 -2.99 0.31
CA GLY A 117 -5.79 -3.43 1.52
C GLY A 117 -6.96 -4.37 1.23
N ALA A 118 -7.77 -4.07 0.21
CA ALA A 118 -8.81 -4.98 -0.27
C ALA A 118 -8.23 -6.30 -0.82
N PHE A 119 -7.14 -6.24 -1.58
CA PHE A 119 -6.48 -7.44 -2.10
C PHE A 119 -5.89 -8.32 -1.00
N TRP A 120 -5.26 -7.74 0.03
CA TRP A 120 -4.79 -8.49 1.18
C TRP A 120 -5.94 -9.03 2.04
N ALA A 121 -7.03 -8.29 2.19
CA ALA A 121 -8.25 -8.82 2.79
C ALA A 121 -8.78 -10.04 2.02
N PHE A 122 -8.77 -10.01 0.69
CA PHE A 122 -9.11 -11.16 -0.15
C PHE A 122 -8.21 -12.36 0.15
N ILE A 123 -6.88 -12.17 0.21
CA ILE A 123 -5.94 -13.24 0.56
C ILE A 123 -6.25 -13.81 1.95
N TYR A 124 -6.50 -12.96 2.94
CA TYR A 124 -6.81 -13.39 4.29
C TYR A 124 -8.14 -14.18 4.34
N VAL A 125 -9.18 -13.72 3.64
CA VAL A 125 -10.46 -14.44 3.52
C VAL A 125 -10.27 -15.84 2.91
N LYS A 126 -9.43 -15.96 1.87
CA LYS A 126 -9.20 -17.25 1.18
C LYS A 126 -8.26 -18.19 1.93
N THR A 127 -7.36 -17.66 2.75
CA THR A 127 -6.35 -18.47 3.43
C THR A 127 -6.66 -18.69 4.91
N GLY A 128 -7.41 -17.81 5.55
CA GLY A 128 -7.59 -17.75 7.00
C GLY A 128 -6.28 -17.61 7.78
N ARG A 129 -5.20 -17.14 7.15
CA ARG A 129 -3.85 -17.08 7.72
C ARG A 129 -3.25 -15.68 7.61
N LEU A 130 -3.12 -15.02 8.75
CA LEU A 130 -2.65 -13.65 8.87
C LEU A 130 -1.19 -13.46 8.39
N ARG A 131 -0.34 -14.47 8.60
CA ARG A 131 1.08 -14.41 8.24
C ARG A 131 1.34 -14.03 6.78
N TYR A 132 0.47 -14.43 5.85
CA TYR A 132 0.67 -14.14 4.43
C TYR A 132 0.53 -12.66 4.13
N THR A 133 -0.48 -12.01 4.72
CA THR A 133 -0.68 -10.58 4.51
C THR A 133 0.35 -9.77 5.28
N ILE A 134 0.77 -10.21 6.48
CA ILE A 134 1.91 -9.62 7.19
C ILE A 134 3.17 -9.65 6.32
N TYR A 135 3.57 -10.79 5.77
CA TYR A 135 4.78 -10.87 4.94
C TYR A 135 4.70 -10.01 3.68
N LEU A 136 3.54 -9.98 3.02
CA LEU A 136 3.32 -9.11 1.86
C LEU A 136 3.44 -7.64 2.24
N HIS A 137 2.86 -7.25 3.37
CA HIS A 137 2.85 -5.89 3.86
C HIS A 137 4.25 -5.44 4.28
N MET A 138 4.96 -6.25 5.07
CA MET A 138 6.36 -5.99 5.44
C MET A 138 7.25 -5.85 4.19
N ALA A 139 7.12 -6.75 3.20
CA ALA A 139 7.93 -6.68 1.98
C ALA A 139 7.66 -5.41 1.16
N LEU A 140 6.39 -4.99 1.07
CA LEU A 140 6.00 -3.78 0.33
C LEU A 140 6.49 -2.53 1.06
N ASN A 141 6.33 -2.47 2.39
CA ASN A 141 6.85 -1.37 3.21
C ASN A 141 8.38 -1.29 3.18
N PHE A 142 9.08 -2.43 3.23
CA PHE A 142 10.54 -2.46 3.13
C PHE A 142 11.03 -1.76 1.87
N MET A 143 10.46 -2.12 0.72
CA MET A 143 10.87 -1.54 -0.55
C MET A 143 10.46 -0.07 -0.71
N GLY A 144 9.31 0.31 -0.14
CA GLY A 144 8.78 1.67 -0.18
C GLY A 144 9.41 2.64 0.84
N SER A 145 10.11 2.13 1.87
CA SER A 145 10.79 2.95 2.89
C SER A 145 12.30 2.74 2.88
N VAL A 146 12.80 1.65 3.46
CA VAL A 146 14.24 1.40 3.56
C VAL A 146 14.88 1.26 2.17
N GLY A 147 14.25 0.50 1.27
CA GLY A 147 14.72 0.35 -0.11
C GLY A 147 14.69 1.66 -0.90
N SER A 148 13.66 2.48 -0.71
CA SER A 148 13.53 3.78 -1.38
C SER A 148 14.55 4.80 -0.85
N LEU A 149 14.94 4.75 0.42
CA LEU A 149 16.02 5.57 0.98
C LEU A 149 17.37 5.29 0.31
N PHE A 150 17.74 4.02 0.12
CA PHE A 150 18.97 3.66 -0.59
C PHE A 150 18.92 4.09 -2.06
N PHE A 151 17.76 3.92 -2.70
CA PHE A 151 17.55 4.37 -4.08
C PHE A 151 17.69 5.90 -4.20
N LEU A 152 17.03 6.66 -3.34
CA LEU A 152 17.05 8.12 -3.36
C LEU A 152 18.45 8.66 -3.04
N GLY A 153 19.16 8.07 -2.07
CA GLY A 153 20.55 8.43 -1.76
C GLY A 153 21.51 8.15 -2.92
N ALA A 154 21.26 7.09 -3.69
CA ALA A 154 22.02 6.81 -4.91
C ALA A 154 21.73 7.87 -6.00
N ILE A 155 20.46 8.22 -6.22
CA ILE A 155 20.07 9.28 -7.18
C ILE A 155 20.68 10.63 -6.79
N SER A 156 20.60 11.05 -5.52
CA SER A 156 21.15 12.33 -5.07
C SER A 156 22.67 12.40 -5.24
N THR A 157 23.37 11.27 -5.08
CA THR A 157 24.82 11.17 -5.34
C THR A 157 25.13 11.35 -6.83
N LEU A 158 24.29 10.82 -7.72
CA LEU A 158 24.44 11.00 -9.17
C LEU A 158 24.19 12.44 -9.60
N GLU A 159 23.18 13.10 -9.01
CA GLU A 159 22.84 14.50 -9.30
C GLU A 159 23.88 15.48 -8.74
N GLY A 160 24.43 15.20 -7.55
CA GLY A 160 25.43 16.03 -6.88
C GLY A 160 26.87 15.85 -7.35
N GLY A 161 27.11 14.97 -8.34
CA GLY A 161 28.44 14.65 -8.84
C GLY A 161 29.18 15.88 -9.37
N SER A 162 30.15 16.39 -8.62
CA SER A 162 30.95 17.54 -9.04
C SER A 162 31.87 17.18 -10.22
N SER A 163 31.80 17.96 -11.30
CA SER A 163 32.70 17.85 -12.46
C SER A 163 34.17 18.21 -12.15
N ALA A 164 34.46 18.62 -10.90
CA ALA A 164 35.78 18.99 -10.42
C ALA A 164 36.61 17.81 -9.89
N MET A 165 36.03 16.61 -9.77
CA MET A 165 36.77 15.41 -9.36
C MET A 165 37.63 14.86 -10.51
N ASN A 166 38.83 14.37 -10.20
CA ASN A 166 39.68 13.64 -11.15
C ASN A 166 38.89 12.51 -11.82
N GLY A 167 39.08 12.28 -13.12
CA GLY A 167 38.24 11.39 -13.94
C GLY A 167 38.04 9.98 -13.36
N PHE A 168 39.03 9.42 -12.65
CA PHE A 168 38.89 8.13 -11.97
C PHE A 168 37.93 8.17 -10.76
N HIS A 169 38.04 9.18 -9.90
CA HIS A 169 37.15 9.34 -8.75
C HIS A 169 35.74 9.71 -9.17
N PHE A 170 35.61 10.50 -10.24
CA PHE A 170 34.33 10.79 -10.86
C PHE A 170 33.67 9.50 -11.38
N LEU A 171 34.42 8.65 -12.09
CA LEU A 171 33.92 7.35 -12.58
C LEU A 171 33.46 6.44 -11.44
N LEU A 172 34.28 6.26 -10.39
CA LEU A 172 33.89 5.44 -9.23
C LEU A 172 32.67 6.01 -8.50
N GLY A 173 32.57 7.34 -8.40
CA GLY A 173 31.42 8.04 -7.81
C GLY A 173 30.11 7.79 -8.57
N MET A 174 30.15 7.51 -9.87
CA MET A 174 28.97 7.16 -10.67
C MET A 174 28.64 5.66 -10.64
N LEU A 175 29.65 4.78 -10.63
CA LEU A 175 29.43 3.33 -10.76
C LEU A 175 28.67 2.74 -9.56
N ILE A 176 29.01 3.16 -8.34
CA ILE A 176 28.38 2.62 -7.12
C ILE A 176 26.87 2.96 -7.07
N PRO A 177 26.44 4.22 -7.25
CA PRO A 177 25.02 4.54 -7.29
C PRO A 177 24.26 3.84 -8.43
N LEU A 178 24.87 3.73 -9.63
CA LEU A 178 24.24 3.03 -10.76
C LEU A 178 24.03 1.54 -10.46
N ALA A 179 24.93 0.91 -9.71
CA ALA A 179 24.79 -0.47 -9.26
C ALA A 179 23.64 -0.68 -8.26
N ILE A 180 23.10 0.40 -7.68
CA ILE A 180 21.90 0.36 -6.82
C ILE A 180 20.65 0.70 -7.64
N VAL A 181 20.69 1.81 -8.40
CA VAL A 181 19.56 2.36 -9.15
C VAL A 181 19.08 1.37 -10.23
N ILE A 182 19.99 0.84 -11.04
CA ILE A 182 19.62 -0.01 -12.19
C ILE A 182 18.92 -1.29 -11.72
N PRO A 183 19.47 -2.09 -10.77
CA PRO A 183 18.77 -3.27 -10.28
C PRO A 183 17.44 -2.94 -9.59
N TYR A 184 17.36 -1.85 -8.83
CA TYR A 184 16.12 -1.43 -8.18
C TYR A 184 15.02 -1.19 -9.22
N LEU A 185 15.33 -0.44 -10.28
CA LEU A 185 14.37 -0.17 -11.37
C LEU A 185 13.97 -1.46 -12.08
N ILE A 186 14.92 -2.34 -12.42
CA ILE A 186 14.62 -3.63 -13.07
C ILE A 186 13.66 -4.46 -12.20
N VAL A 187 13.91 -4.53 -10.89
CA VAL A 187 13.05 -5.26 -9.95
C VAL A 187 11.65 -4.63 -9.91
N VAL A 188 11.55 -3.31 -9.75
CA VAL A 188 10.26 -2.61 -9.69
C VAL A 188 9.46 -2.80 -10.98
N PHE A 189 10.05 -2.54 -12.15
CA PHE A 189 9.38 -2.73 -13.43
C PHE A 189 9.00 -4.19 -13.66
N GLY A 190 9.88 -5.13 -13.31
CA GLY A 190 9.59 -6.55 -13.37
C GLY A 190 8.40 -6.96 -12.50
N LEU A 191 8.32 -6.45 -11.27
CA LEU A 191 7.20 -6.69 -10.35
C LEU A 191 5.88 -6.09 -10.87
N VAL A 192 5.92 -4.85 -11.38
CA VAL A 192 4.72 -4.19 -11.93
C VAL A 192 4.21 -4.95 -13.16
N ILE A 193 5.08 -5.25 -14.13
CA ILE A 193 4.67 -5.96 -15.36
C ILE A 193 4.14 -7.36 -15.03
N SER A 194 4.89 -8.13 -14.23
CA SER A 194 4.45 -9.47 -13.84
C SER A 194 3.16 -9.44 -13.02
N GLY A 195 3.00 -8.46 -12.13
CA GLY A 195 1.78 -8.25 -11.35
C GLY A 195 0.57 -7.96 -12.23
N ILE A 196 0.71 -7.10 -13.25
CA ILE A 196 -0.37 -6.80 -14.21
C ILE A 196 -0.76 -8.08 -14.97
N VAL A 197 0.23 -8.79 -15.52
CA VAL A 197 -0.02 -10.04 -16.26
C VAL A 197 -0.73 -11.06 -15.37
N LEU A 198 -0.27 -11.25 -14.13
CA LEU A 198 -0.88 -12.19 -13.20
C LEU A 198 -2.30 -11.77 -12.81
N LEU A 199 -2.55 -10.48 -12.58
CA LEU A 199 -3.88 -9.97 -12.24
C LEU A 199 -4.87 -10.21 -13.38
N VAL A 200 -4.49 -9.86 -14.63
CA VAL A 200 -5.34 -10.02 -15.82
C VAL A 200 -5.60 -11.50 -16.11
N THR A 201 -4.54 -12.32 -16.15
CA THR A 201 -4.66 -13.75 -16.47
C THR A 201 -5.43 -14.54 -15.41
N ASN A 202 -5.38 -14.13 -14.15
CA ASN A 202 -6.06 -14.80 -13.05
C ASN A 202 -7.36 -14.10 -12.60
N TRP A 203 -7.83 -13.05 -13.30
CA TRP A 203 -9.00 -12.26 -12.89
C TRP A 203 -10.22 -13.13 -12.57
N LYS A 204 -10.48 -14.18 -13.37
CA LYS A 204 -11.62 -15.10 -13.18
C LYS A 204 -11.51 -16.01 -11.94
N ARG A 205 -10.33 -16.07 -11.31
CA ARG A 205 -10.09 -16.84 -10.07
C ARG A 205 -10.48 -16.06 -8.82
N PHE A 206 -10.68 -14.74 -8.91
CA PHE A 206 -11.17 -13.91 -7.83
C PHE A 206 -12.67 -14.10 -7.64
N ARG A 207 -13.06 -15.21 -7.00
CA ARG A 207 -14.46 -15.55 -6.73
C ARG A 207 -14.81 -15.31 -5.28
N LEU A 208 -15.95 -14.68 -5.04
CA LEU A 208 -16.44 -14.35 -3.72
C LEU A 208 -17.63 -15.23 -3.34
N ILE A 209 -17.67 -15.66 -2.08
CA ILE A 209 -18.78 -16.41 -1.50
C ILE A 209 -19.77 -15.40 -0.89
N PRO A 210 -21.08 -15.55 -1.18
CA PRO A 210 -22.11 -14.67 -0.65
C PRO A 210 -22.26 -14.80 0.88
N ALA A 211 -22.96 -13.84 1.49
CA ALA A 211 -23.15 -13.76 2.92
C ALA A 211 -23.91 -14.95 3.51
N GLU A 212 -23.49 -15.41 4.70
CA GLU A 212 -24.25 -16.36 5.51
C GLU A 212 -25.42 -15.64 6.23
N LEU A 213 -25.20 -14.41 6.70
CA LEU A 213 -26.27 -13.56 7.25
C LEU A 213 -26.92 -12.73 6.15
N PHE A 214 -28.22 -12.93 5.97
CA PHE A 214 -29.02 -12.13 5.06
C PHE A 214 -29.28 -10.73 5.63
N ILE A 215 -28.59 -9.73 5.09
CA ILE A 215 -29.01 -8.32 5.23
C ILE A 215 -29.73 -7.93 3.94
N PRO A 216 -30.99 -7.44 4.02
CA PRO A 216 -31.73 -6.87 2.89
C PRO A 216 -30.87 -5.83 2.17
N LYS A 217 -30.84 -5.85 0.84
CA LYS A 217 -29.92 -5.00 0.06
C LYS A 217 -30.08 -3.51 0.40
N GLU A 218 -31.31 -3.10 0.69
CA GLU A 218 -31.73 -1.74 1.01
C GLU A 218 -31.17 -1.28 2.37
N LYS A 219 -30.94 -2.21 3.31
CA LYS A 219 -30.44 -1.92 4.66
C LYS A 219 -28.93 -2.09 4.81
N ARG A 220 -28.24 -2.67 3.82
CA ARG A 220 -26.79 -2.96 3.90
C ARG A 220 -25.98 -1.70 4.17
N PHE A 221 -26.21 -0.64 3.39
CA PHE A 221 -25.48 0.61 3.56
C PHE A 221 -25.66 1.18 4.97
N SER A 222 -26.90 1.28 5.43
CA SER A 222 -27.21 1.85 6.74
C SER A 222 -26.59 1.06 7.88
N VAL A 223 -26.63 -0.28 7.83
CA VAL A 223 -26.04 -1.12 8.88
C VAL A 223 -24.52 -1.01 8.90
N ILE A 224 -23.88 -0.96 7.73
CA ILE A 224 -22.43 -0.95 7.62
C ILE A 224 -21.84 0.43 7.91
N PHE A 225 -22.42 1.50 7.37
CA PHE A 225 -21.82 2.85 7.38
C PHE A 225 -22.47 3.83 8.35
N LEU A 226 -23.75 3.67 8.68
CA LEU A 226 -24.48 4.65 9.49
C LEU A 226 -24.49 4.32 10.98
N ASN A 227 -23.64 3.39 11.44
CA ASN A 227 -23.41 3.21 12.87
C ASN A 227 -22.44 4.28 13.39
N ALA A 228 -22.61 4.69 14.64
CA ALA A 228 -21.88 5.80 15.23
C ALA A 228 -20.35 5.63 15.14
N GLY A 229 -19.84 4.41 15.39
CA GLY A 229 -18.40 4.14 15.31
C GLY A 229 -17.84 4.38 13.90
N MET A 230 -18.57 3.92 12.88
CA MET A 230 -18.15 4.09 11.49
C MET A 230 -18.24 5.55 11.03
N ILE A 231 -19.30 6.27 11.42
CA ILE A 231 -19.43 7.70 11.16
C ILE A 231 -18.29 8.47 11.81
N LEU A 232 -18.03 8.27 13.11
CA LEU A 232 -16.95 8.96 13.83
C LEU A 232 -15.58 8.67 13.22
N TYR A 233 -15.31 7.41 12.88
CA TYR A 233 -14.07 7.04 12.22
C TYR A 233 -13.90 7.72 10.85
N VAL A 234 -14.92 7.62 9.98
CA VAL A 234 -14.85 8.22 8.64
C VAL A 234 -14.73 9.73 8.71
N LEU A 235 -15.49 10.39 9.60
CA LEU A 235 -15.37 11.84 9.81
C LEU A 235 -13.98 12.22 10.28
N PHE A 236 -13.44 11.54 11.28
CA PHE A 236 -12.08 11.79 11.77
C PHE A 236 -11.05 11.66 10.64
N GLN A 237 -11.11 10.60 9.83
CA GLN A 237 -10.15 10.39 8.74
C GLN A 237 -10.33 11.37 7.58
N ILE A 238 -11.56 11.74 7.24
CA ILE A 238 -11.81 12.79 6.26
C ILE A 238 -11.23 14.13 6.74
N ILE A 239 -11.38 14.46 8.03
CA ILE A 239 -10.77 15.67 8.60
C ILE A 239 -9.25 15.61 8.46
N GLN A 240 -8.60 14.48 8.80
CA GLN A 240 -7.15 14.33 8.62
C GLN A 240 -6.72 14.51 7.15
N ILE A 241 -7.44 13.91 6.20
CA ILE A 241 -7.15 14.05 4.77
C ILE A 241 -7.32 15.50 4.32
N VAL A 242 -8.41 16.17 4.73
CA VAL A 242 -8.63 17.58 4.38
C VAL A 242 -7.53 18.47 4.97
N LEU A 243 -7.15 18.26 6.23
CA LEU A 243 -6.04 18.97 6.85
C LEU A 243 -4.74 18.75 6.07
N GLN A 244 -4.43 17.52 5.68
CA GLN A 244 -3.26 17.19 4.86
C GLN A 244 -3.27 17.86 3.48
N LEU A 245 -4.43 18.10 2.89
CA LEU A 245 -4.53 18.74 1.57
C LEU A 245 -4.28 20.26 1.62
N PHE A 246 -4.63 20.91 2.72
CA PHE A 246 -4.67 22.38 2.80
C PHE A 246 -3.64 23.02 3.72
N MET A 247 -3.10 22.27 4.69
CA MET A 247 -1.89 22.68 5.38
C MET A 247 -0.66 22.51 4.47
#